data_AF-A0A940ZHX7-F1
#
_entry.id   AF-A0A940ZHX7-F1
#
_cell.length_a   1.000
_cell.length_b   1.000
_cell.length_c   1.000
_cell.angle_alpha   90.00
_cell.angle_beta   90.00
_cell.angle_gamma   90.00
#
_symmetry.space_group_name_H-M   'P 1'
#
loop_
_entity.id
_entity.type
_entity.pdbx_description
1 polymer ?
#
loop_
_entity_poly.entity_id
_entity_poly.type
_entity_poly.pdbx_seq_one_letter_code
_entity_poly.pdbx_strand_id
1 'polypeptide(L)'
;MKKVKVQDAVGLTLAHDITEIVPQKKKDVAFRRGKIIELQDVEKLLDLGKNYVYVTDGLEKAVHEDEAAQRIAEAVTDEHMELLPPKEGRVNIVSKVTGLLRVNKARLNAINSVDDVLLTTIPDRYPVKPGDLVAATRIVPLAIEEKALRKAERLARQGIIRILPFKALKAGLVVTGTDVFTGRITDGSPAVEERLKNYGLQVVGKEF
;
A
#
# COMPACT_ATOMS: atom_id res chain seq x y z
N MET A 1 -24.48 7.53 -4.83
CA MET A 1 -24.16 8.89 -4.32
C MET A 1 -24.74 9.93 -5.27
N LYS A 2 -25.20 11.06 -4.73
CA LYS A 2 -25.80 12.15 -5.51
C LYS A 2 -25.02 13.44 -5.27
N LYS A 3 -24.68 14.17 -6.33
CA LYS A 3 -24.11 15.52 -6.23
C LYS A 3 -25.26 16.50 -6.06
N VAL A 4 -25.28 17.22 -4.95
CA VAL A 4 -26.31 18.22 -4.63
C VAL A 4 -25.66 19.56 -4.32
N LYS A 5 -26.38 20.66 -4.56
CA LYS A 5 -25.93 21.98 -4.09
C LYS A 5 -25.95 21.98 -2.56
N VAL A 6 -25.01 22.68 -1.95
CA VAL A 6 -24.90 22.73 -0.47
C VAL A 6 -26.18 23.22 0.19
N GLN A 7 -26.85 24.21 -0.41
CA GLN A 7 -28.12 24.76 0.08
C GLN A 7 -29.26 23.73 0.09
N ASP A 8 -29.25 22.79 -0.87
CA ASP A 8 -30.26 21.73 -0.98
C ASP A 8 -29.85 20.46 -0.22
N ALA A 9 -28.69 20.46 0.44
CA ALA A 9 -28.11 19.30 1.08
C ALA A 9 -28.53 19.12 2.55
N VAL A 10 -29.26 20.09 3.12
CA VAL A 10 -29.71 20.06 4.51
C VAL A 10 -30.59 18.82 4.75
N GLY A 11 -30.28 18.06 5.80
CA GLY A 11 -30.93 16.80 6.14
C GLY A 11 -30.37 15.58 5.42
N LEU A 12 -29.45 15.75 4.46
CA LEU A 12 -28.78 14.64 3.77
C LEU A 12 -27.45 14.30 4.43
N THR A 13 -27.02 13.05 4.28
CA THR A 13 -25.78 12.55 4.90
C THR A 13 -24.58 12.78 3.99
N LEU A 14 -23.51 13.39 4.53
CA LEU A 14 -22.25 13.57 3.81
C LEU A 14 -21.62 12.22 3.44
N ALA A 15 -21.26 12.08 2.16
CA ALA A 15 -20.70 10.84 1.62
C ALA A 15 -19.21 10.65 1.90
N HIS A 16 -18.47 11.71 2.24
CA HIS A 16 -17.03 11.68 2.50
C HIS A 16 -16.61 12.83 3.42
N ASP A 17 -15.40 12.74 3.96
CA ASP A 17 -14.78 13.79 4.75
C ASP A 17 -14.51 15.03 3.89
N ILE A 18 -14.74 16.21 4.47
CA ILE A 18 -14.39 17.49 3.85
C ILE A 18 -13.23 18.07 4.65
N THR A 19 -12.05 18.07 4.05
CA THR A 19 -10.84 18.66 4.61
C THR A 19 -10.83 20.17 4.40
N GLU A 20 -10.60 20.90 5.49
CA GLU A 20 -10.24 22.31 5.44
C GLU A 20 -8.74 22.42 5.18
N ILE A 21 -8.39 23.13 4.12
CA ILE A 21 -7.01 23.40 3.72
C ILE A 21 -6.79 24.90 3.80
N VAL A 22 -6.12 25.34 4.87
CA VAL A 22 -5.60 26.70 5.00
C VAL A 22 -4.10 26.65 4.70
N PRO A 23 -3.64 27.20 3.56
CA PRO A 23 -2.24 27.15 3.17
C PRO A 23 -1.31 27.59 4.31
N GLN A 24 -0.28 26.77 4.57
CA GLN A 24 0.74 26.98 5.60
C GLN A 24 0.25 27.03 7.06
N LYS A 25 -1.05 26.82 7.34
CA LYS A 25 -1.59 26.89 8.71
C LYS A 25 -2.28 25.61 9.15
N LYS A 26 -3.12 25.01 8.31
CA LYS A 26 -4.01 23.92 8.75
C LYS A 26 -4.41 23.01 7.58
N LYS A 27 -4.29 21.70 7.76
CA LYS A 27 -4.88 20.68 6.88
C LYS A 27 -5.54 19.63 7.76
N ASP A 28 -6.83 19.81 8.03
CA ASP A 28 -7.57 18.95 8.96
C ASP A 28 -9.01 18.74 8.50
N VAL A 29 -9.66 17.70 9.01
CA VAL A 29 -11.04 17.34 8.67
C VAL A 29 -12.01 18.33 9.31
N ALA A 30 -12.70 19.13 8.50
CA ALA A 30 -13.71 20.08 8.97
C ALA A 30 -15.09 19.46 9.12
N PHE A 31 -15.44 18.52 8.24
CA PHE A 31 -16.65 17.71 8.33
C PHE A 31 -16.30 16.25 8.13
N ARG A 32 -16.77 15.40 9.04
CA ARG A 32 -16.63 13.95 8.92
C ARG A 32 -17.78 13.37 8.12
N ARG A 33 -17.49 12.32 7.35
CA ARG A 33 -18.46 11.46 6.68
C ARG A 33 -19.52 10.98 7.67
N GLY A 34 -20.75 10.81 7.18
CA GLY A 34 -21.85 10.33 8.00
C GLY A 34 -22.52 11.43 8.82
N LYS A 35 -21.92 12.63 8.90
CA LYS A 35 -22.61 13.80 9.44
C LYS A 35 -23.81 14.13 8.56
N ILE A 36 -24.96 14.26 9.20
CA ILE A 36 -26.17 14.85 8.60
C ILE A 36 -25.91 16.34 8.52
N ILE A 37 -26.09 16.91 7.33
CA ILE A 37 -25.86 18.34 7.09
C ILE A 37 -26.98 19.11 7.76
N GLU A 38 -26.63 19.98 8.71
CA GLU A 38 -27.55 20.88 9.39
C GLU A 38 -27.54 22.25 8.71
N LEU A 39 -28.56 23.07 8.96
CA LEU A 39 -28.68 24.40 8.36
C LEU A 39 -27.44 25.29 8.63
N GLN A 40 -26.87 25.20 9.83
CA GLN A 40 -25.67 25.93 10.24
C GLN A 40 -24.39 25.50 9.50
N ASP A 41 -24.36 24.28 8.95
CA ASP A 41 -23.20 23.77 8.23
C ASP A 41 -23.07 24.39 6.82
N VAL A 42 -24.17 24.92 6.27
CA VAL A 42 -24.26 25.46 4.91
C VAL A 42 -23.28 26.60 4.69
N GLU A 43 -23.25 27.60 5.59
CA GLU A 43 -22.33 28.74 5.46
C GLU A 43 -20.88 28.29 5.53
N LYS A 44 -20.54 27.43 6.49
CA LYS A 44 -19.17 26.93 6.65
C LYS A 44 -18.72 26.07 5.45
N LEU A 45 -19.60 25.29 4.84
CA LEU A 45 -19.30 24.55 3.62
C LEU A 45 -19.02 25.49 2.44
N LEU A 46 -19.76 26.59 2.33
CA LEU A 46 -19.53 27.64 1.33
C LEU A 46 -18.20 28.37 1.57
N ASP A 47 -17.85 28.67 2.83
CA ASP A 47 -16.57 29.28 3.21
C ASP A 47 -15.37 28.39 2.84
N LEU A 48 -15.55 27.06 2.89
CA LEU A 48 -14.57 26.08 2.40
C LEU A 48 -14.53 25.97 0.87
N GLY A 49 -15.26 26.83 0.14
CA GLY A 49 -15.34 26.86 -1.31
C GLY A 49 -16.15 25.71 -1.92
N LYS A 50 -16.99 25.02 -1.14
CA LYS A 50 -17.83 23.93 -1.64
C LYS A 50 -19.20 24.46 -2.06
N ASN A 51 -19.42 24.54 -3.37
CA ASN A 51 -20.75 24.85 -3.93
C ASN A 51 -21.65 23.61 -4.05
N TYR A 52 -21.02 22.43 -4.12
CA TYR A 52 -21.68 21.14 -4.21
C TYR A 52 -21.04 20.17 -3.23
N VAL A 53 -21.86 19.30 -2.68
CA VAL A 53 -21.44 18.18 -1.83
C VAL A 53 -22.00 16.88 -2.40
N TYR A 54 -21.28 15.79 -2.14
CA TYR A 54 -21.78 14.46 -2.44
C TYR A 54 -22.48 13.92 -1.20
N VAL A 55 -23.73 13.53 -1.38
CA VAL A 55 -24.59 12.99 -0.33
C VAL A 55 -25.04 11.58 -0.69
N THR A 56 -25.48 10.84 0.32
CA THR A 56 -26.04 9.49 0.17
C THR A 56 -27.46 9.46 0.70
N ASP A 57 -28.38 8.83 -0.04
CA ASP A 57 -29.82 8.75 0.28
C ASP A 57 -30.12 7.68 1.38
N GLY A 58 -29.10 7.28 2.13
CA GLY A 58 -29.11 6.14 3.04
C GLY A 58 -27.90 5.21 2.82
N LEU A 59 -27.68 4.28 3.75
CA LEU A 59 -26.65 3.22 3.71
C LEU A 59 -26.98 2.18 2.61
N GLU A 60 -26.95 2.55 1.34
CA GLU A 60 -27.01 1.57 0.25
C GLU A 60 -25.67 0.83 0.16
N LYS A 61 -25.48 -0.27 0.92
CA LYS A 61 -24.47 -1.36 0.79
C LYS A 61 -23.07 -1.01 0.25
N ALA A 62 -22.65 0.23 0.43
CA ALA A 62 -21.42 0.79 -0.09
C ALA A 62 -20.46 0.95 1.09
N VAL A 63 -19.33 0.28 0.97
CA VAL A 63 -18.25 0.32 1.95
C VAL A 63 -17.35 1.48 1.62
N HIS A 64 -16.95 2.23 2.64
CA HIS A 64 -16.05 3.36 2.45
C HIS A 64 -14.72 2.95 1.88
N GLU A 65 -14.10 3.83 1.09
CA GLU A 65 -12.80 3.59 0.46
C GLU A 65 -11.73 3.10 1.46
N ASP A 66 -11.60 3.74 2.61
CA ASP A 66 -10.59 3.38 3.61
C ASP A 66 -10.87 2.00 4.25
N GLU A 67 -12.14 1.70 4.54
CA GLU A 67 -12.53 0.42 5.12
C GLU A 67 -12.33 -0.71 4.10
N ALA A 68 -12.70 -0.47 2.84
CA ALA A 68 -12.52 -1.43 1.76
C ALA A 68 -11.03 -1.65 1.43
N ALA A 69 -10.23 -0.58 1.35
CA ALA A 69 -8.79 -0.67 1.14
C ALA A 69 -8.11 -1.48 2.27
N GLN A 70 -8.51 -1.24 3.52
CA GLN A 70 -8.02 -1.96 4.70
C GLN A 70 -8.35 -3.46 4.60
N ARG A 71 -9.62 -3.82 4.38
CA ARG A 71 -10.05 -5.22 4.26
C ARG A 71 -9.31 -6.00 3.17
N ILE A 72 -9.11 -5.37 2.00
CA ILE A 72 -8.35 -5.99 0.91
C ILE A 72 -6.87 -6.11 1.28
N ALA A 73 -6.27 -5.07 1.87
CA ALA A 73 -4.87 -5.11 2.29
C ALA A 73 -4.62 -6.19 3.34
N GLU A 74 -5.52 -6.35 4.33
CA GLU A 74 -5.48 -7.45 5.31
C GLU A 74 -5.55 -8.82 4.64
N ALA A 75 -6.38 -8.99 3.62
CA ALA A 75 -6.49 -10.23 2.88
C ALA A 75 -5.27 -10.56 2.00
N VAL A 76 -4.44 -9.57 1.67
CA VAL A 76 -3.21 -9.72 0.86
C VAL A 76 -1.98 -9.99 1.73
N THR A 77 -1.99 -9.51 2.97
CA THR A 77 -0.82 -9.43 3.87
C THR A 77 -0.58 -10.76 4.59
N ASP A 78 0.70 -11.08 4.85
CA ASP A 78 1.13 -12.23 5.66
C ASP A 78 1.95 -11.77 6.89
N GLU A 79 2.46 -12.72 7.67
CA GLU A 79 3.24 -12.49 8.90
C GLU A 79 4.52 -11.65 8.71
N HIS A 80 5.06 -11.59 7.48
CA HIS A 80 6.26 -10.85 7.11
C HIS A 80 5.99 -9.42 6.65
N MET A 81 4.72 -8.99 6.69
CA MET A 81 4.28 -7.69 6.21
C MET A 81 3.53 -6.93 7.30
N GLU A 82 3.48 -5.61 7.15
CA GLU A 82 2.75 -4.69 8.03
C GLU A 82 1.92 -3.72 7.19
N LEU A 83 0.72 -3.40 7.70
CA LEU A 83 -0.17 -2.42 7.10
C LEU A 83 0.04 -1.05 7.74
N LEU A 84 0.23 -0.03 6.92
CA LEU A 84 0.16 1.35 7.38
C LEU A 84 -1.30 1.82 7.43
N PRO A 85 -1.65 2.78 8.30
CA PRO A 85 -3.02 3.25 8.43
C PRO A 85 -3.62 3.72 7.09
N PRO A 86 -4.92 3.47 6.85
CA PRO A 86 -5.60 3.91 5.65
C PRO A 86 -5.62 5.44 5.56
N LYS A 87 -5.46 5.94 4.33
CA LYS A 87 -5.52 7.37 4.02
C LYS A 87 -5.99 7.59 2.59
N GLU A 88 -7.11 8.29 2.42
CA GLU A 88 -7.67 8.68 1.11
C GLU A 88 -7.84 7.46 0.18
N GLY A 89 -8.47 6.42 0.71
CA GLY A 89 -8.78 5.18 0.01
C GLY A 89 -7.57 4.30 -0.27
N ARG A 90 -6.41 4.58 0.35
CA ARG A 90 -5.16 3.85 0.14
C ARG A 90 -4.61 3.26 1.42
N VAL A 91 -4.16 2.00 1.34
CA VAL A 91 -3.41 1.31 2.40
C VAL A 91 -2.08 0.84 1.82
N ASN A 92 -0.99 1.24 2.47
CA ASN A 92 0.36 0.81 2.11
C ASN A 92 0.74 -0.44 2.90
N ILE A 93 1.43 -1.37 2.25
CA ILE A 93 1.94 -2.60 2.82
C ILE A 93 3.46 -2.52 2.80
N VAL A 94 4.08 -2.63 3.97
CA VAL A 94 5.54 -2.58 4.12
C VAL A 94 6.09 -3.94 4.56
N SER A 95 7.36 -4.19 4.25
CA SER A 95 8.04 -5.39 4.73
C SER A 95 8.40 -5.27 6.21
N LYS A 96 8.29 -6.36 6.96
CA LYS A 96 8.84 -6.50 8.33
C LYS A 96 10.20 -7.19 8.37
N VAL A 97 10.64 -7.76 7.25
CA VAL A 97 11.83 -8.62 7.18
C VAL A 97 12.73 -8.26 6.00
N THR A 98 13.98 -8.70 6.06
CA THR A 98 14.85 -8.70 4.89
C THR A 98 14.59 -9.96 4.06
N GLY A 99 14.30 -9.81 2.78
CA GLY A 99 13.98 -10.95 1.93
C GLY A 99 13.76 -10.61 0.47
N LEU A 100 13.19 -11.57 -0.26
CA LEU A 100 12.84 -11.43 -1.67
C LEU A 100 11.32 -11.36 -1.82
N LEU A 101 10.81 -10.24 -2.34
CA LEU A 101 9.39 -10.15 -2.69
C LEU A 101 9.08 -11.07 -3.87
N ARG A 102 8.01 -11.85 -3.75
CA ARG A 102 7.44 -12.63 -4.85
C ARG A 102 6.03 -12.15 -5.14
N VAL A 103 5.74 -11.93 -6.42
CA VAL A 103 4.45 -11.46 -6.90
C VAL A 103 3.88 -12.45 -7.91
N ASN A 104 2.67 -12.95 -7.65
CA ASN A 104 1.91 -13.74 -8.60
C ASN A 104 1.15 -12.80 -9.56
N LYS A 105 1.74 -12.56 -10.74
CA LYS A 105 1.16 -11.65 -11.74
C LYS A 105 -0.26 -12.01 -12.18
N ALA A 106 -0.57 -13.31 -12.32
CA ALA A 106 -1.90 -13.74 -12.73
C ALA A 106 -2.96 -13.37 -11.68
N ARG A 107 -2.65 -13.59 -10.39
CA ARG A 107 -3.56 -13.22 -9.29
C ARG A 107 -3.64 -11.71 -9.08
N LEU A 108 -2.52 -10.99 -9.25
CA LEU A 108 -2.48 -9.53 -9.23
C LEU A 108 -3.39 -8.94 -10.32
N ASN A 109 -3.31 -9.48 -11.54
CA ASN A 109 -4.17 -9.07 -12.64
C ASN A 109 -5.64 -9.41 -12.36
N ALA A 110 -5.91 -10.57 -11.75
CA ALA A 110 -7.29 -10.99 -11.43
C ALA A 110 -7.96 -10.04 -10.41
N ILE A 111 -7.26 -9.62 -9.36
CA ILE A 111 -7.80 -8.63 -8.41
C ILE A 111 -7.96 -7.25 -9.06
N ASN A 112 -7.00 -6.83 -9.90
CA ASN A 112 -7.07 -5.57 -10.65
C ASN A 112 -8.10 -5.59 -11.79
N SER A 113 -8.76 -6.72 -12.03
CA SER A 113 -9.92 -6.84 -12.93
C SER A 113 -11.25 -6.71 -12.17
N VAL A 114 -11.22 -6.43 -10.87
CA VAL A 114 -12.40 -6.02 -10.10
C VAL A 114 -12.52 -4.51 -10.22
N ASP A 115 -13.70 -4.04 -10.63
CA ASP A 115 -13.97 -2.61 -10.74
C ASP A 115 -13.66 -1.89 -9.43
N ASP A 116 -13.16 -0.66 -9.55
CA ASP A 116 -12.85 0.25 -8.44
C ASP A 116 -11.71 -0.20 -7.49
N VAL A 117 -11.12 -1.37 -7.70
CA VAL A 117 -10.02 -1.92 -6.89
C VAL A 117 -8.70 -1.84 -7.64
N LEU A 118 -7.68 -1.30 -6.98
CA LEU A 118 -6.31 -1.29 -7.47
C LEU A 118 -5.36 -1.84 -6.40
N LEU A 119 -4.65 -2.92 -6.73
CA LEU A 119 -3.50 -3.41 -5.99
C LEU A 119 -2.25 -3.17 -6.83
N THR A 120 -1.33 -2.39 -6.30
CA THR A 120 -0.01 -2.13 -6.90
C THR A 120 1.08 -2.81 -6.08
N THR A 121 2.14 -3.24 -6.74
CA THR A 121 3.31 -3.85 -6.10
C THR A 121 4.59 -3.28 -6.70
N ILE A 122 5.69 -3.34 -5.96
CA ILE A 122 7.02 -3.25 -6.59
C ILE A 122 7.28 -4.50 -7.47
N PRO A 123 8.34 -4.54 -8.29
CA PRO A 123 8.60 -5.68 -9.18
C PRO A 123 8.70 -7.04 -8.47
N ASP A 124 8.32 -8.11 -9.18
CA ASP A 124 8.58 -9.49 -8.72
C ASP A 124 10.08 -9.76 -8.63
N ARG A 125 10.51 -10.53 -7.62
CA ARG A 125 11.92 -10.84 -7.31
C ARG A 125 12.75 -9.61 -6.94
N TYR A 126 12.13 -8.59 -6.35
CA TYR A 126 12.85 -7.45 -5.81
C TYR A 126 13.28 -7.69 -4.36
N PRO A 127 14.54 -7.40 -3.98
CA PRO A 127 14.98 -7.51 -2.59
C PRO A 127 14.38 -6.39 -1.74
N VAL A 128 13.92 -6.71 -0.54
CA VAL A 128 13.27 -5.78 0.39
C VAL A 128 13.90 -5.87 1.78
N LYS A 129 13.85 -4.76 2.52
CA LYS A 129 14.27 -4.61 3.91
C LYS A 129 13.08 -4.20 4.79
N PRO A 130 13.16 -4.37 6.12
CA PRO A 130 12.14 -3.85 7.03
C PRO A 130 11.86 -2.36 6.77
N GLY A 131 10.58 -2.01 6.64
CA GLY A 131 10.11 -0.66 6.32
C GLY A 131 9.96 -0.34 4.83
N ASP A 132 10.49 -1.17 3.92
CA ASP A 132 10.33 -0.95 2.48
C ASP A 132 8.87 -1.14 2.05
N LEU A 133 8.36 -0.22 1.24
CA LEU A 133 7.03 -0.34 0.62
C LEU A 133 7.04 -1.48 -0.41
N VAL A 134 6.21 -2.49 -0.21
CA VAL A 134 6.12 -3.66 -1.11
C VAL A 134 4.88 -3.64 -1.99
N ALA A 135 3.77 -3.11 -1.47
CA ALA A 135 2.51 -3.02 -2.17
C ALA A 135 1.63 -1.89 -1.63
N ALA A 136 0.62 -1.50 -2.40
CA ALA A 136 -0.42 -0.59 -1.93
C ALA A 136 -1.76 -0.97 -2.55
N THR A 137 -2.77 -1.08 -1.70
CA THR A 137 -4.17 -1.21 -2.10
C THR A 137 -4.78 0.19 -2.22
N ARG A 138 -5.59 0.43 -3.24
CA ARG A 138 -6.35 1.65 -3.43
C ARG A 138 -7.77 1.34 -3.91
N ILE A 139 -8.77 1.98 -3.31
CA ILE A 139 -10.11 2.09 -3.87
C ILE A 139 -10.17 3.43 -4.61
N VAL A 140 -10.61 3.40 -5.87
CA VAL A 140 -10.63 4.58 -6.74
C VAL A 140 -11.78 5.55 -6.40
N PRO A 141 -13.04 5.10 -6.24
CA PRO A 141 -14.13 5.93 -5.75
C PRO A 141 -14.14 6.04 -4.23
N LEU A 142 -14.91 7.01 -3.71
CA LEU A 142 -15.07 7.24 -2.26
C LEU A 142 -15.77 6.11 -1.50
N ALA A 143 -16.47 5.22 -2.22
CA ALA A 143 -17.06 4.01 -1.69
C ALA A 143 -17.19 2.94 -2.79
N ILE A 144 -17.19 1.67 -2.38
CA ILE A 144 -17.30 0.49 -3.25
C ILE A 144 -18.49 -0.37 -2.84
N GLU A 145 -19.13 -1.03 -3.80
CA GLU A 145 -20.20 -2.00 -3.49
C GLU A 145 -19.66 -3.21 -2.71
N GLU A 146 -20.39 -3.64 -1.68
CA GLU A 146 -20.03 -4.81 -0.86
C GLU A 146 -19.83 -6.09 -1.70
N LYS A 147 -20.56 -6.25 -2.81
CA LYS A 147 -20.41 -7.40 -3.72
C LYS A 147 -19.05 -7.39 -4.43
N ALA A 148 -18.61 -6.24 -4.93
CA ALA A 148 -17.31 -6.08 -5.57
C ALA A 148 -16.18 -6.26 -4.56
N LEU A 149 -16.32 -5.68 -3.37
CA LEU A 149 -15.37 -5.84 -2.27
C LEU A 149 -15.19 -7.32 -1.87
N ARG A 150 -16.28 -8.07 -1.67
CA ARG A 150 -16.20 -9.51 -1.35
C ARG A 150 -15.51 -10.33 -2.43
N LYS A 151 -15.70 -9.97 -3.71
CA LYS A 151 -15.00 -10.61 -4.82
C LYS A 151 -13.50 -10.33 -4.73
N ALA A 152 -13.09 -9.08 -4.47
CA ALA A 152 -11.70 -8.69 -4.30
C ALA A 152 -11.05 -9.39 -3.09
N GLU A 153 -11.70 -9.43 -1.93
CA GLU A 153 -11.21 -10.14 -0.73
C GLU A 153 -10.97 -11.63 -1.01
N ARG A 154 -11.88 -12.29 -1.74
CA ARG A 154 -11.72 -13.70 -2.11
C ARG A 154 -10.50 -13.92 -3.03
N LEU A 155 -10.24 -13.01 -3.95
CA LEU A 155 -9.08 -13.08 -4.85
C LEU A 155 -7.78 -12.78 -4.08
N ALA A 156 -7.79 -11.80 -3.19
CA ALA A 156 -6.67 -11.44 -2.32
C ALA A 156 -6.16 -12.63 -1.50
N ARG A 157 -7.07 -13.37 -0.85
CA ARG A 157 -6.77 -14.55 -0.02
C ARG A 157 -6.10 -15.70 -0.76
N GLN A 158 -6.05 -15.68 -2.09
CA GLN A 158 -5.35 -16.72 -2.86
C GLN A 158 -3.82 -16.60 -2.74
N GLY A 159 -3.29 -15.53 -2.16
CA GLY A 159 -1.85 -15.28 -2.03
C GLY A 159 -1.30 -14.62 -3.30
N ILE A 160 -1.35 -13.29 -3.32
CA ILE A 160 -0.89 -12.47 -4.45
C ILE A 160 0.58 -12.12 -4.32
N ILE A 161 0.98 -11.70 -3.12
CA ILE A 161 2.35 -11.37 -2.76
C ILE A 161 2.78 -12.20 -1.55
N ARG A 162 4.09 -12.40 -1.43
CA ARG A 162 4.73 -12.95 -0.23
C ARG A 162 6.17 -12.50 -0.18
N ILE A 163 6.74 -12.43 1.01
CA ILE A 163 8.18 -12.19 1.17
C ILE A 163 8.84 -13.51 1.54
N LEU A 164 9.93 -13.84 0.84
CA LEU A 164 10.77 -14.98 1.19
C LEU A 164 11.94 -14.44 2.01
N PRO A 165 11.94 -14.59 3.35
CA PRO A 165 13.04 -14.10 4.17
C PRO A 165 14.36 -14.73 3.76
N PHE A 166 15.43 -13.95 3.75
CA PHE A 166 16.75 -14.52 3.52
C PHE A 166 17.16 -15.42 4.67
N LYS A 167 17.81 -16.53 4.34
CA LYS A 167 18.37 -17.45 5.32
C LYS A 167 19.82 -17.04 5.59
N ALA A 168 20.21 -17.01 6.84
CA ALA A 168 21.61 -16.86 7.22
C ALA A 168 22.36 -18.14 6.82
N LEU A 169 23.07 -18.08 5.69
CA LEU A 169 23.85 -19.18 5.16
C LEU A 169 25.34 -18.86 5.25
N LYS A 170 26.14 -19.93 5.37
CA LYS A 170 27.59 -19.85 5.27
C LYS A 170 27.98 -19.88 3.79
N ALA A 171 28.92 -19.03 3.40
CA ALA A 171 29.44 -18.92 2.04
C ALA A 171 30.96 -19.13 2.04
N GLY A 172 31.46 -19.95 1.11
CA GLY A 172 32.88 -20.01 0.75
C GLY A 172 33.12 -19.14 -0.48
N LEU A 173 34.27 -18.48 -0.53
CA LEU A 173 34.67 -17.63 -1.65
C LEU A 173 35.96 -18.16 -2.27
N VAL A 174 35.95 -18.43 -3.58
CA VAL A 174 37.14 -18.84 -4.33
C VAL A 174 37.45 -17.76 -5.36
N VAL A 175 38.65 -17.21 -5.30
CA VAL A 175 39.11 -16.13 -6.18
C VAL A 175 40.02 -16.72 -7.24
N THR A 176 39.48 -16.97 -8.43
CA THR A 176 40.26 -17.59 -9.51
C THR A 176 40.95 -16.52 -10.37
N GLY A 177 42.26 -16.65 -10.60
CA GLY A 177 42.97 -15.87 -11.60
C GLY A 177 44.47 -15.79 -11.31
N THR A 178 45.31 -16.20 -12.27
CA THR A 178 46.78 -16.21 -12.09
C THR A 178 47.33 -14.82 -11.78
N ASP A 179 46.83 -13.77 -12.42
CA ASP A 179 47.27 -12.40 -12.16
C ASP A 179 46.92 -11.92 -10.75
N VAL A 180 45.80 -12.38 -10.17
CA VAL A 180 45.44 -12.09 -8.77
C VAL A 180 46.33 -12.90 -7.83
N PHE A 181 46.46 -14.20 -8.10
CA PHE A 181 47.26 -15.14 -7.30
C PHE A 181 48.75 -14.74 -7.24
N THR A 182 49.31 -14.25 -8.35
CA THR A 182 50.69 -13.76 -8.43
C THR A 182 50.86 -12.31 -7.95
N GLY A 183 49.78 -11.65 -7.54
CA GLY A 183 49.80 -10.28 -7.03
C GLY A 183 49.99 -9.19 -8.09
N ARG A 184 49.84 -9.53 -9.38
CA ARG A 184 49.93 -8.58 -10.49
C ARG A 184 48.74 -7.62 -10.53
N ILE A 185 47.56 -8.07 -10.10
CA ILE A 185 46.36 -7.23 -9.94
C ILE A 185 45.80 -7.39 -8.52
N THR A 186 45.16 -6.32 -8.03
CA THR A 186 44.52 -6.31 -6.71
C THR A 186 43.27 -7.17 -6.70
N ASP A 187 43.08 -7.92 -5.62
CA ASP A 187 41.89 -8.70 -5.36
C ASP A 187 40.63 -7.84 -5.18
N GLY A 188 39.61 -8.08 -6.00
CA GLY A 188 38.30 -7.41 -5.96
C GLY A 188 37.24 -8.13 -5.13
N SER A 189 37.57 -9.28 -4.52
CA SER A 189 36.61 -10.05 -3.70
C SER A 189 36.00 -9.30 -2.51
N PRO A 190 36.62 -8.26 -1.91
CA PRO A 190 35.96 -7.51 -0.83
C PRO A 190 34.59 -6.95 -1.20
N ALA A 191 34.37 -6.57 -2.47
CA ALA A 191 33.07 -6.12 -2.96
C ALA A 191 32.02 -7.25 -3.00
N VAL A 192 32.45 -8.49 -3.23
CA VAL A 192 31.59 -9.68 -3.18
C VAL A 192 31.26 -10.02 -1.73
N GLU A 193 32.25 -9.96 -0.83
CA GLU A 193 32.07 -10.18 0.60
C GLU A 193 31.06 -9.20 1.21
N GLU A 194 31.13 -7.92 0.84
CA GLU A 194 30.17 -6.90 1.27
C GLU A 194 28.74 -7.21 0.79
N ARG A 195 28.58 -7.61 -0.48
CA ARG A 195 27.28 -8.01 -1.03
C ARG A 195 26.70 -9.21 -0.29
N LEU A 196 27.51 -10.24 0.00
CA LEU A 196 27.08 -11.40 0.76
C LEU A 196 26.63 -11.02 2.17
N LYS A 197 27.41 -10.16 2.86
CA LYS A 197 27.04 -9.62 4.18
C LYS A 197 25.72 -8.84 4.14
N ASN A 198 25.50 -8.03 3.11
CA ASN A 198 24.25 -7.26 2.94
C ASN A 198 23.00 -8.16 2.80
N TYR A 199 23.16 -9.41 2.38
CA TYR A 199 22.10 -10.40 2.32
C TYR A 199 22.03 -11.30 3.58
N GLY A 200 22.84 -11.02 4.61
CA GLY A 200 22.89 -11.78 5.85
C GLY A 200 23.70 -13.08 5.75
N LEU A 201 24.55 -13.24 4.73
CA LEU A 201 25.43 -14.41 4.60
C LEU A 201 26.75 -14.18 5.35
N GLN A 202 27.27 -15.27 5.92
CA GLN A 202 28.57 -15.29 6.59
C GLN A 202 29.61 -15.93 5.68
N VAL A 203 30.65 -15.19 5.30
CA VAL A 203 31.81 -15.75 4.61
C VAL A 203 32.66 -16.53 5.63
N VAL A 204 32.84 -17.83 5.42
CA VAL A 204 33.54 -18.72 6.36
C VAL A 204 34.93 -19.15 5.90
N GLY A 205 35.25 -18.92 4.63
CA GLY A 205 36.54 -19.25 4.05
C GLY A 205 36.72 -18.51 2.73
N LYS A 206 37.96 -18.14 2.45
CA LYS A 206 38.38 -17.49 1.21
C LYS A 206 39.67 -18.14 0.72
N GLU A 207 39.66 -18.62 -0.51
CA GLU A 207 40.80 -19.26 -1.18
C GLU A 207 41.12 -18.57 -2.52
N PHE A 208 42.34 -18.75 -3.01
CA PHE A 208 42.88 -18.21 -4.25
C PHE A 208 43.38 -19.34 -5.16
#